data_AF-W1WAX0-F1
#
_entry.id   AF-W1WAX0-F1
#
_cell.length_a   1.000
_cell.length_b   1.000
_cell.length_c   1.000
_cell.angle_alpha   90.00
_cell.angle_beta   90.00
_cell.angle_gamma   90.00
#
_symmetry.space_group_name_H-M   'P 1'
#
loop_
_entity.id
_entity.type
_entity.pdbx_description
1 polymer ?
#
loop_
_entity_poly.entity_id
_entity_poly.type
_entity_poly.pdbx_seq_one_letter_code
_entity_poly.pdbx_strand_id
1 'polypeptide(L)'
;MILDKIVEATKIRVAKEKEVETPETVKAAALALPSDTGFPFEAALRQQDFNFICEVKKASPSKGIIAEHFPYLDIAKEYEVAGAAAISVLTEPDFFKGDKKYLQEIASTVKIPVLRKDFIIDEYQIYQAKYGAP
;
A
#
# COMPACT_ATOMS: atom_id res chain seq x y z
N MET A 1 19.52 9.79 -10.69
CA MET A 1 18.14 10.30 -10.90
C MET A 1 17.35 10.16 -9.60
N ILE A 2 16.17 10.78 -9.46
CA ILE A 2 15.38 10.65 -8.22
C ILE A 2 14.97 9.18 -7.97
N LEU A 3 14.65 8.44 -9.03
CA LEU A 3 14.30 7.03 -8.93
C LEU A 3 15.42 6.20 -8.31
N ASP A 4 16.68 6.38 -8.76
CA ASP A 4 17.83 5.66 -8.21
C ASP A 4 17.99 5.90 -6.71
N LYS A 5 17.79 7.15 -6.25
CA LYS A 5 17.86 7.49 -4.82
C LYS A 5 16.79 6.76 -4.02
N ILE A 6 15.58 6.65 -4.55
CA ILE A 6 14.48 5.96 -3.88
C ILE A 6 14.75 4.45 -3.83
N VAL A 7 15.24 3.87 -4.92
CA VAL A 7 15.61 2.44 -4.98
C VAL A 7 16.72 2.12 -3.98
N GLU A 8 17.78 2.94 -3.89
CA GLU A 8 18.86 2.73 -2.92
C GLU A 8 18.38 2.85 -1.47
N ALA A 9 17.54 3.85 -1.17
CA ALA A 9 16.90 3.94 0.15
C ALA A 9 16.03 2.72 0.46
N THR A 10 15.30 2.22 -0.54
CA THR A 10 14.45 1.04 -0.42
C THR A 10 15.27 -0.22 -0.13
N LYS A 11 16.45 -0.40 -0.77
CA LYS A 11 17.35 -1.53 -0.46
C LYS A 11 17.79 -1.53 1.00
N ILE A 12 18.20 -0.36 1.51
CA ILE A 12 18.62 -0.20 2.90
C ILE A 12 17.46 -0.49 3.84
N ARG A 13 16.27 0.04 3.53
CA ARG A 13 15.05 -0.18 4.33
C ARG A 13 14.67 -1.66 4.36
N VAL A 14 14.59 -2.33 3.21
CA VAL A 14 14.23 -3.75 3.12
C VAL A 14 15.23 -4.62 3.87
N ALA A 15 16.53 -4.34 3.77
CA ALA A 15 17.55 -5.06 4.54
C ALA A 15 17.30 -4.95 6.06
N LYS A 16 17.04 -3.75 6.57
CA LYS A 16 16.71 -3.52 7.98
C LYS A 16 15.39 -4.17 8.40
N GLU A 17 14.37 -4.13 7.55
CA GLU A 17 13.09 -4.77 7.83
C GLU A 17 13.25 -6.29 7.98
N LYS A 18 14.08 -6.91 7.13
CA LYS A 18 14.40 -8.36 7.21
C LYS A 18 15.14 -8.77 8.48
N GLU A 19 15.85 -7.85 9.14
CA GLU A 19 16.48 -8.10 10.44
C GLU A 19 15.47 -8.12 11.59
N VAL A 20 14.37 -7.36 11.46
CA VAL A 20 13.30 -7.28 12.47
C VAL A 20 12.28 -8.40 12.27
N GLU A 21 11.88 -8.64 11.03
CA GLU A 21 10.90 -9.65 10.65
C GLU A 21 11.41 -10.43 9.43
N THR A 22 11.78 -11.69 9.64
CA THR A 22 12.55 -12.44 8.64
C THR A 22 11.69 -12.77 7.41
N PRO A 23 12.32 -13.00 6.23
CA PRO A 23 11.59 -13.40 5.04
C PRO A 23 10.72 -14.64 5.23
N GLU A 24 11.17 -15.60 6.02
CA GLU A 24 10.46 -16.84 6.30
C GLU A 24 9.20 -16.59 7.12
N THR A 25 9.26 -15.73 8.15
CA THR A 25 8.10 -15.41 8.99
C THR A 25 7.05 -14.64 8.20
N VAL A 26 7.46 -13.64 7.41
CA VAL A 26 6.55 -12.86 6.57
C VAL A 26 5.90 -13.75 5.51
N LYS A 27 6.68 -14.61 4.85
CA LYS A 27 6.17 -15.54 3.85
C LYS A 27 5.18 -16.52 4.46
N ALA A 28 5.48 -17.09 5.62
CA ALA A 28 4.57 -18.00 6.32
C ALA A 28 3.26 -17.30 6.68
N ALA A 29 3.31 -16.08 7.23
CA ALA A 29 2.12 -15.28 7.56
C ALA A 29 1.28 -14.97 6.31
N ALA A 30 1.92 -14.56 5.21
CA ALA A 30 1.23 -14.27 3.95
C ALA A 30 0.58 -15.53 3.34
N LEU A 31 1.22 -16.69 3.44
CA LEU A 31 0.68 -17.95 2.93
C LEU A 31 -0.44 -18.54 3.80
N ALA A 32 -0.51 -18.17 5.08
CA ALA A 32 -1.63 -18.54 5.95
C ALA A 32 -2.94 -17.81 5.60
N LEU A 33 -2.87 -16.68 4.88
CA LEU A 33 -4.04 -15.96 4.39
C LEU A 33 -4.66 -16.64 3.17
N PRO A 34 -6.00 -16.56 3.00
CA PRO A 34 -6.69 -17.10 1.81
C PRO A 34 -6.02 -16.66 0.51
N SER A 35 -5.84 -17.60 -0.42
CA SER A 35 -5.27 -17.34 -1.75
C SER A 35 -6.33 -17.24 -2.84
N ASP A 36 -7.45 -17.92 -2.68
CA ASP A 36 -8.58 -17.83 -3.61
C ASP A 36 -9.58 -16.79 -3.13
N THR A 37 -9.31 -15.53 -3.48
CA THR A 37 -10.13 -14.37 -3.08
C THR A 37 -11.01 -13.86 -4.22
N GLY A 38 -11.02 -14.54 -5.38
CA GLY A 38 -11.75 -14.09 -6.57
C GLY A 38 -11.16 -12.85 -7.24
N PHE A 39 -9.87 -12.55 -7.03
CA PHE A 39 -9.16 -11.39 -7.60
C PHE A 39 -9.91 -10.06 -7.42
N PRO A 40 -10.18 -9.63 -6.17
CA PRO A 40 -11.13 -8.55 -5.88
C PRO A 40 -10.73 -7.21 -6.53
N PHE A 41 -9.43 -6.92 -6.63
CA PHE A 41 -8.92 -5.74 -7.32
C PHE A 41 -9.25 -5.75 -8.83
N GLU A 42 -9.01 -6.87 -9.51
CA GLU A 42 -9.36 -7.03 -10.93
C GLU A 42 -10.88 -6.97 -11.13
N ALA A 43 -11.64 -7.67 -10.28
CA ALA A 43 -13.09 -7.70 -10.35
C ALA A 43 -13.70 -6.31 -10.21
N ALA A 44 -13.21 -5.49 -9.27
CA ALA A 44 -13.67 -4.11 -9.07
C ALA A 44 -13.43 -3.23 -10.31
N LEU A 45 -12.26 -3.36 -10.95
CA LEU A 45 -11.90 -2.58 -12.14
C LEU A 45 -12.60 -3.02 -13.43
N ARG A 46 -13.42 -4.08 -13.39
CA ARG A 46 -14.22 -4.56 -14.53
C ARG A 46 -15.67 -4.11 -14.50
N GLN A 47 -16.16 -3.53 -13.40
CA GLN A 47 -17.61 -3.34 -13.21
C GLN A 47 -18.19 -2.09 -13.89
N GLN A 48 -17.39 -1.04 -14.11
CA GLN A 48 -17.88 0.25 -14.62
C GLN A 48 -17.12 0.69 -15.88
N ASP A 49 -17.75 1.57 -16.66
CA ASP A 49 -17.12 2.24 -17.81
C ASP A 49 -15.93 3.11 -17.39
N PHE A 50 -15.96 3.68 -16.18
CA PHE A 50 -14.85 4.40 -15.55
C PHE A 50 -14.63 3.94 -14.12
N ASN A 51 -13.40 3.51 -13.81
CA ASN A 51 -13.03 3.06 -12.47
C ASN A 51 -11.93 3.97 -11.90
N PHE A 52 -12.15 4.50 -10.69
CA PHE A 52 -11.18 5.33 -10.00
C PHE A 52 -10.40 4.51 -8.97
N ILE A 53 -9.08 4.64 -9.01
CA ILE A 53 -8.20 4.21 -7.91
C ILE A 53 -7.76 5.47 -7.18
N CYS A 54 -8.35 5.73 -6.02
CA CYS A 54 -8.07 6.95 -5.26
C CYS A 54 -6.86 6.72 -4.34
N GLU A 55 -5.90 7.65 -4.35
CA GLU A 55 -4.62 7.47 -3.68
C GLU A 55 -4.52 8.26 -2.37
N VAL A 56 -4.31 7.56 -1.26
CA VAL A 56 -4.00 8.13 0.05
C VAL A 56 -2.49 8.43 0.11
N LYS A 57 -2.15 9.72 -0.03
CA LYS A 57 -0.76 10.20 -0.15
C LYS A 57 -0.52 11.48 0.63
N LYS A 58 0.47 11.45 1.55
CA LYS A 58 0.84 12.61 2.38
C LYS A 58 1.79 13.58 1.65
N ALA A 59 2.78 13.06 0.94
CA ALA A 59 3.82 13.85 0.29
C ALA A 59 4.26 13.25 -1.05
N SER A 60 5.05 14.01 -1.82
CA SER A 60 5.80 13.48 -2.96
C SER A 60 7.15 14.18 -3.13
N PRO A 61 8.14 13.53 -3.77
CA PRO A 61 9.43 14.16 -4.08
C PRO A 61 9.32 15.49 -4.85
N SER A 62 8.31 15.61 -5.70
CA SER A 62 8.12 16.77 -6.58
C SER A 62 7.33 17.93 -5.94
N LYS A 63 6.46 17.64 -4.96
CA LYS A 63 5.57 18.64 -4.34
C LYS A 63 5.81 18.86 -2.85
N GLY A 64 6.69 18.08 -2.21
CA GLY A 64 6.85 18.10 -0.76
C GLY A 64 5.60 17.57 -0.05
N ILE A 65 5.26 18.15 1.10
CA ILE A 65 4.03 17.82 1.82
C ILE A 65 2.82 18.32 1.02
N ILE A 66 1.91 17.41 0.69
CA ILE A 66 0.66 17.69 -0.02
C ILE A 66 -0.48 17.88 0.99
N ALA A 67 -0.46 17.12 2.08
CA ALA A 67 -1.45 17.15 3.14
C ALA A 67 -0.76 17.26 4.52
N GLU A 68 -0.75 18.47 5.08
CA GLU A 68 -0.19 18.75 6.41
C GLU A 68 -0.96 17.97 7.48
N HIS A 69 -2.28 18.17 7.53
CA HIS A 69 -3.20 17.31 8.25
C HIS A 69 -3.53 16.09 7.39
N PHE A 70 -3.29 14.88 7.92
CA PHE A 70 -3.40 13.64 7.16
C PHE A 70 -4.25 12.59 7.89
N PRO A 71 -5.58 12.80 8.00
CA PRO A 71 -6.50 11.84 8.61
C PRO A 71 -6.77 10.69 7.63
N TYR A 72 -5.77 9.84 7.39
CA TYR A 72 -5.75 8.85 6.31
C TYR A 72 -6.92 7.86 6.32
N LEU A 73 -7.48 7.55 7.50
CA LEU A 73 -8.67 6.72 7.62
C LEU A 73 -9.94 7.42 7.14
N ASP A 74 -10.09 8.70 7.45
CA ASP A 74 -11.25 9.48 7.00
C ASP A 74 -11.18 9.71 5.49
N ILE A 75 -9.99 10.04 4.97
CA ILE A 75 -9.73 10.14 3.52
C ILE A 75 -10.12 8.84 2.81
N ALA A 76 -9.72 7.68 3.35
CA ALA A 76 -10.03 6.38 2.75
C ALA A 76 -11.54 6.09 2.74
N LYS A 77 -12.25 6.38 3.85
CA LYS A 77 -13.71 6.23 3.93
C LYS A 77 -14.42 7.16 2.95
N GLU A 78 -13.96 8.40 2.82
CA GLU A 78 -14.52 9.36 1.87
C GLU A 78 -14.35 8.89 0.43
N TYR A 79 -13.20 8.30 0.08
CA TYR A 79 -13.00 7.69 -1.24
C TYR A 79 -13.94 6.52 -1.51
N GLU A 80 -14.15 5.64 -0.54
CA GLU A 80 -15.12 4.56 -0.66
C GLU A 80 -16.54 5.10 -0.88
N VAL A 81 -16.98 6.06 -0.06
CA VAL A 81 -18.32 6.68 -0.17
C VAL A 81 -18.49 7.40 -1.51
N ALA A 82 -17.43 8.01 -2.03
CA ALA A 82 -17.43 8.67 -3.34
C ALA A 82 -17.46 7.70 -4.54
N GLY A 83 -17.41 6.39 -4.30
CA GLY A 83 -17.49 5.36 -5.34
C GLY A 83 -16.15 4.99 -5.97
N ALA A 84 -15.03 5.13 -5.24
CA ALA A 84 -13.76 4.59 -5.70
C ALA A 84 -13.85 3.07 -5.90
N ALA A 85 -13.27 2.57 -6.99
CA ALA A 85 -13.21 1.13 -7.26
C ALA A 85 -12.14 0.45 -6.40
N ALA A 86 -11.07 1.16 -6.06
CA ALA A 86 -10.02 0.71 -5.15
C ALA A 86 -9.30 1.89 -4.50
N ILE A 87 -8.57 1.63 -3.42
CA ILE A 87 -7.73 2.62 -2.74
C ILE A 87 -6.26 2.26 -2.91
N SER A 88 -5.45 3.20 -3.38
CA SER A 88 -3.99 3.08 -3.40
C SER A 88 -3.40 3.73 -2.15
N VAL A 89 -2.58 3.01 -1.38
CA VAL A 89 -2.00 3.50 -0.13
C VAL A 89 -0.49 3.59 -0.26
N LEU A 90 0.07 4.80 -0.13
CA LEU A 90 1.52 4.99 -0.10
C LEU A 90 2.10 4.43 1.21
N THR A 91 3.02 3.49 1.09
CA THR A 91 3.72 2.88 2.23
C THR A 91 5.20 3.25 2.31
N GLU A 92 5.71 3.98 1.31
CA GLU A 92 7.09 4.45 1.25
C GLU A 92 7.31 5.63 2.24
N PRO A 93 8.19 5.48 3.25
CA PRO A 93 8.28 6.45 4.34
C PRO A 93 9.20 7.65 4.08
N ASP A 94 10.25 7.50 3.28
CA ASP A 94 11.31 8.50 3.20
C ASP A 94 10.93 9.70 2.33
N PHE A 95 10.30 9.44 1.18
CA PHE A 95 9.98 10.42 0.15
C PHE A 95 8.49 10.74 0.04
N PHE A 96 7.61 9.76 0.31
CA PHE A 96 6.16 9.94 0.25
C PHE A 96 5.51 10.11 1.63
N LYS A 97 6.29 9.92 2.71
CA LYS A 97 5.81 10.00 4.11
C LYS A 97 4.64 9.05 4.37
N GLY A 98 4.67 7.90 3.71
CA GLY A 98 3.74 6.78 3.91
C GLY A 98 4.14 5.91 5.09
N ASP A 99 3.30 4.92 5.38
CA ASP A 99 3.53 3.92 6.44
C ASP A 99 2.81 2.61 6.08
N LYS A 100 3.43 1.46 6.38
CA LYS A 100 2.81 0.13 6.23
C LYS A 100 1.58 -0.03 7.14
N LYS A 101 1.50 0.67 8.27
CA LYS A 101 0.32 0.68 9.15
C LYS A 101 -0.91 1.27 8.48
N TYR A 102 -0.73 2.30 7.64
CA TYR A 102 -1.85 2.90 6.90
C TYR A 102 -2.51 1.86 6.00
N LEU A 103 -1.73 0.98 5.37
CA LEU A 103 -2.25 -0.10 4.54
C LEU A 103 -3.14 -1.05 5.35
N GLN A 104 -2.66 -1.53 6.50
CA GLN A 104 -3.38 -2.46 7.38
C GLN A 104 -4.66 -1.85 7.94
N GLU A 105 -4.58 -0.63 8.46
CA GLU A 105 -5.72 0.03 9.08
C GLU A 105 -6.76 0.42 8.03
N ILE A 106 -6.35 0.88 6.84
CA ILE A 106 -7.28 1.18 5.74
C ILE A 106 -7.93 -0.10 5.24
N ALA A 107 -7.17 -1.17 4.97
CA ALA A 107 -7.71 -2.46 4.52
C ALA A 107 -8.72 -3.06 5.52
N SER A 108 -8.51 -2.84 6.82
CA SER A 108 -9.45 -3.27 7.87
C SER A 108 -10.69 -2.36 8.01
N THR A 109 -10.67 -1.18 7.39
CA THR A 109 -11.70 -0.14 7.56
C THR A 109 -12.66 -0.07 6.36
N VAL A 110 -12.15 -0.20 5.14
CA VAL A 110 -12.95 -0.12 3.90
C VAL A 110 -13.31 -1.52 3.40
N LYS A 111 -14.33 -1.60 2.55
CA LYS A 111 -14.82 -2.84 1.93
C LYS A 111 -14.38 -3.00 0.47
N ILE A 112 -13.77 -1.96 -0.11
CA ILE A 112 -13.20 -1.99 -1.46
C ILE A 112 -11.72 -2.41 -1.44
N PRO A 113 -11.20 -2.97 -2.55
CA PRO A 113 -9.81 -3.42 -2.63
C PRO A 113 -8.78 -2.34 -2.30
N VAL A 114 -7.71 -2.72 -1.61
CA VAL A 114 -6.61 -1.83 -1.25
C VAL A 114 -5.30 -2.27 -1.91
N LEU A 115 -4.64 -1.34 -2.58
CA LEU A 115 -3.38 -1.51 -3.28
C LEU A 115 -2.23 -0.91 -2.45
N ARG A 116 -1.21 -1.72 -2.16
CA ARG A 116 0.07 -1.19 -1.66
C ARG A 116 0.79 -0.44 -2.78
N LYS A 117 0.99 0.85 -2.59
CA LYS A 117 1.84 1.68 -3.45
C LYS A 117 3.19 1.90 -2.76
N ASP A 118 4.24 1.33 -3.35
CA ASP A 118 5.61 1.40 -2.86
C ASP A 118 6.57 1.11 -4.03
N PHE A 119 7.87 1.21 -3.77
CA PHE A 119 8.93 0.74 -4.66
C PHE A 119 9.23 -0.71 -4.31
N ILE A 120 8.65 -1.64 -5.06
CA ILE A 120 8.82 -3.08 -4.85
C ILE A 120 10.05 -3.56 -5.63
N ILE A 121 11.08 -4.00 -4.91
CA ILE A 121 12.36 -4.47 -5.47
C ILE A 121 12.75 -5.86 -4.97
N ASP A 122 11.99 -6.42 -4.02
CA ASP A 122 12.28 -7.68 -3.34
C ASP A 122 10.97 -8.45 -3.07
N GLU A 123 10.98 -9.78 -3.22
CA GLU A 123 9.82 -10.64 -2.98
C GLU A 123 9.26 -10.54 -1.56
N TYR A 124 10.13 -10.22 -0.59
CA TYR A 124 9.75 -9.94 0.79
C TYR A 124 8.63 -8.89 0.87
N GLN A 125 8.71 -7.84 0.06
CA GLN A 125 7.72 -6.77 0.04
C GLN A 125 6.39 -7.23 -0.54
N ILE A 126 6.38 -8.22 -1.44
CA ILE A 126 5.17 -8.83 -2.00
C ILE A 126 4.43 -9.61 -0.90
N TYR A 127 5.16 -10.42 -0.13
CA TYR A 127 4.56 -11.15 1.01
C TYR A 127 4.06 -10.19 2.09
N GLN A 128 4.82 -9.14 2.42
CA GLN A 128 4.35 -8.09 3.32
C GLN A 128 3.09 -7.39 2.81
N ALA A 129 2.95 -7.18 1.50
CA ALA A 129 1.76 -6.55 0.94
C ALA A 129 0.52 -7.41 1.15
N LYS A 130 0.63 -8.74 0.95
CA LYS A 130 -0.47 -9.68 1.22
C LYS A 130 -0.81 -9.74 2.71
N TYR A 131 0.20 -9.84 3.57
CA TYR A 131 0.01 -9.85 5.02
C TYR A 131 -0.55 -8.51 5.56
N GLY A 132 -0.18 -7.40 4.94
CA GLY A 132 -0.57 -6.05 5.35
C GLY A 132 -1.92 -5.56 4.81
N ALA A 133 -2.55 -6.30 3.89
CA ALA A 133 -3.90 -6.02 3.40
C ALA A 133 -4.67 -7.35 3.23
N PRO A 134 -4.96 -8.05 4.34
CA PRO A 134 -5.60 -9.37 4.31
C PRO A 134 -7.05 -9.34 3.85
#